data_AF-A0A4Q3R926-F1
#
_entry.id   AF-A0A4Q3R926-F1
#
_cell.length_a   1.000
_cell.length_b   1.000
_cell.length_c   1.000
_cell.angle_alpha   90.00
_cell.angle_beta   90.00
_cell.angle_gamma   90.00
#
_symmetry.space_group_name_H-M   'P 1'
#
loop_
_entity.id
_entity.type
_entity.pdbx_description
1 polymer ?
#
loop_
_entity_poly.entity_id
_entity_poly.type
_entity_poly.pdbx_seq_one_letter_code
_entity_poly.pdbx_strand_id
1 'polypeptide(L)'
;VSLNGNFEKATALFENIKTQASQVDSSLTRHVAAIEARSLKALRELEKKMLRAEKRKYADVQNQLRKLKATLFPNNGLQERVENFSLFYAKWGKSFLENLYLHSLSLEQEFTILEEK
;
A
#
# COMPACT_ATOMS: atom_id res chain seq x y z
N VAL A 1 2.88 5.00 -7.95
CA VAL A 1 2.91 5.99 -9.07
C VAL A 1 4.35 6.26 -9.53
N SER A 2 4.68 6.13 -10.82
CA SER A 2 6.00 6.53 -11.36
C SER A 2 5.81 7.76 -12.25
N LEU A 3 6.48 8.87 -11.94
CA LEU A 3 6.39 10.11 -12.71
C LEU A 3 7.46 10.22 -13.81
N ASN A 4 8.21 9.15 -14.09
CA ASN A 4 9.35 9.15 -15.03
C ASN A 4 9.01 9.78 -16.39
N GLY A 5 7.87 9.44 -17.00
CA GLY A 5 7.46 10.01 -18.29
C GLY A 5 7.07 11.50 -18.24
N ASN A 6 6.75 12.05 -17.06
CA ASN A 6 6.46 13.47 -16.90
C ASN A 6 7.74 14.30 -16.73
N PHE A 7 8.82 13.71 -16.21
CA PHE A 7 10.12 14.36 -16.13
C PHE A 7 10.72 14.58 -17.52
N GLU A 8 10.65 13.57 -18.40
CA GLU A 8 11.13 13.68 -19.79
C GLU A 8 10.39 14.77 -20.58
N LYS A 9 9.08 14.88 -20.37
CA LYS A 9 8.26 15.95 -20.96
C LYS A 9 8.62 17.32 -20.41
N ALA A 10 8.88 17.42 -19.11
CA ALA A 10 9.31 18.68 -18.49
C ALA A 10 10.68 19.13 -19.02
N THR A 11 11.65 18.22 -19.14
CA THR A 11 12.97 18.53 -19.73
C THR A 11 12.85 18.94 -21.19
N ALA A 12 12.02 18.26 -21.98
CA ALA A 12 11.78 18.63 -23.38
C ALA A 12 11.14 20.03 -23.51
N LEU A 13 10.24 20.40 -22.60
CA LEU A 13 9.66 21.74 -22.54
C LEU A 13 10.72 22.80 -22.22
N PHE A 14 11.59 22.55 -21.25
CA PHE A 14 12.67 23.49 -20.89
C PHE A 14 13.72 23.65 -21.99
N GLU A 15 14.05 22.58 -22.72
CA GLU A 15 14.92 22.68 -23.90
C GLU A 15 14.28 23.51 -25.03
N ASN A 16 12.96 23.38 -25.27
CA ASN A 16 12.25 24.25 -26.20
C ASN A 16 12.25 25.73 -25.77
N ILE A 17 12.05 26.00 -24.47
CA ILE A 17 12.11 27.36 -23.93
C ILE A 17 13.53 27.94 -24.05
N LYS A 18 14.55 27.11 -23.85
CA LYS A 18 15.97 27.49 -23.96
C LYS A 18 16.37 27.82 -25.39
N THR A 19 15.89 27.08 -26.39
CA THR A 19 16.12 27.40 -27.81
C THR A 19 15.47 28.73 -28.19
N GLN A 20 14.22 28.97 -27.77
CA GLN A 20 13.55 30.26 -27.96
C GLN A 20 14.27 31.41 -27.24
N ALA A 21 14.70 31.20 -25.99
CA ALA A 21 15.44 32.21 -25.24
C ALA A 21 16.78 32.55 -25.90
N SER A 22 17.48 31.56 -26.48
CA SER A 22 18.75 31.78 -27.19
C SER A 22 18.62 32.64 -28.44
N GLN A 23 17.45 32.61 -29.10
CA GLN A 23 17.15 33.45 -30.27
C GLN A 23 16.89 34.91 -29.88
N VAL A 24 16.47 35.16 -28.64
CA VAL A 24 16.22 36.52 -28.11
C VAL A 24 17.49 37.10 -27.49
N ASP A 25 18.08 36.38 -26.54
CA ASP A 25 19.33 36.76 -25.89
C ASP A 25 20.04 35.50 -25.33
N SER A 26 21.27 35.30 -25.77
CA SER A 26 22.16 34.24 -25.28
C SER A 26 22.33 34.23 -23.75
N SER A 27 22.21 35.38 -23.08
CA SER A 27 22.33 35.51 -21.61
C SER A 27 21.17 34.81 -20.86
N LEU A 28 19.98 34.75 -21.47
CA LEU A 28 18.77 34.16 -20.88
C LEU A 28 18.84 32.63 -20.77
N THR A 29 19.68 31.96 -21.57
CA THR A 29 19.83 30.49 -21.51
C THR A 29 20.28 30.01 -20.13
N ARG A 30 21.17 30.74 -19.45
CA ARG A 30 21.60 30.42 -18.07
C ARG A 30 20.47 30.61 -17.08
N HIS A 31 19.63 31.61 -17.29
CA HIS A 31 18.46 31.86 -16.44
C HIS A 31 17.42 30.74 -16.58
N VAL A 32 17.13 30.31 -17.81
CA VAL A 32 16.22 29.18 -18.10
C VAL A 32 16.76 27.89 -17.46
N ALA A 33 18.05 27.59 -17.61
CA ALA A 33 18.66 26.40 -17.00
C ALA A 33 18.56 26.40 -15.45
N ALA A 34 18.69 27.56 -14.81
CA ALA A 34 18.52 27.69 -13.37
C ALA A 34 17.06 27.43 -12.94
N ILE A 35 16.08 27.92 -13.71
CA ILE A 35 14.65 27.69 -13.48
C ILE A 35 14.31 26.20 -13.67
N GLU A 36 14.84 25.57 -14.72
CA GLU A 36 14.68 24.14 -15.00
C GLU A 36 15.19 23.31 -13.81
N ALA A 37 16.43 23.55 -13.36
CA ALA A 37 17.03 22.82 -12.25
C ALA A 37 16.20 22.94 -10.96
N ARG A 38 15.69 24.14 -10.64
CA ARG A 38 14.81 24.36 -9.48
C ARG A 38 13.48 23.63 -9.63
N SER A 39 12.89 23.67 -10.83
CA SER A 39 11.60 23.04 -11.12
C SER A 39 11.68 21.51 -11.06
N LEU A 40 12.71 20.91 -11.66
CA LEU A 40 12.97 19.47 -11.59
C LEU A 40 13.20 19.00 -10.16
N LYS A 41 13.91 19.79 -9.35
CA LYS A 41 14.08 19.50 -7.91
C LYS A 41 12.72 19.48 -7.19
N ALA A 42 11.88 20.48 -7.40
CA ALA A 42 10.55 20.55 -6.79
C ALA A 42 9.66 19.37 -7.21
N LEU A 43 9.70 18.98 -8.49
CA LEU A 43 8.97 17.82 -9.00
C LEU A 43 9.44 16.51 -8.37
N ARG A 44 10.75 16.31 -8.18
CA ARG A 44 11.30 15.13 -7.46
C ARG A 44 10.87 15.09 -5.99
N GLU A 45 10.81 16.24 -5.33
CA GLU A 45 10.32 16.31 -3.96
C GLU A 45 8.82 16.00 -3.87
N LEU A 46 8.03 16.47 -4.84
CA LEU A 46 6.62 16.14 -4.97
C LEU A 46 6.41 14.64 -5.17
N GLU A 47 7.17 14.01 -6.07
CA GLU A 47 7.12 12.56 -6.30
C GLU A 47 7.37 11.77 -5.01
N LYS A 48 8.42 12.14 -4.25
CA LYS A 48 8.71 11.53 -2.95
C LYS A 48 7.57 11.70 -1.96
N LYS A 49 6.93 12.88 -1.93
CA LYS A 49 5.76 13.14 -1.06
C LYS A 49 4.56 12.28 -1.48
N MET A 50 4.29 12.17 -2.78
CA MET A 50 3.22 11.33 -3.32
C MET A 50 3.44 9.84 -2.99
N LEU A 51 4.65 9.32 -3.20
CA LEU A 51 4.98 7.94 -2.84
C LEU A 51 4.84 7.67 -1.34
N ARG A 52 5.24 8.64 -0.49
CA ARG A 52 5.04 8.53 0.96
C ARG A 52 3.56 8.54 1.34
N ALA A 53 2.77 9.40 0.71
CA ALA A 53 1.33 9.47 0.95
C ALA A 53 0.62 8.18 0.50
N GLU A 54 0.99 7.65 -0.67
CA GLU A 54 0.52 6.36 -1.19
C GLU A 54 0.85 5.23 -0.20
N LYS A 55 2.10 5.13 0.25
CA LYS A 55 2.51 4.15 1.27
C LYS A 55 1.72 4.29 2.56
N ARG A 56 1.49 5.50 3.07
CA ARG A 56 0.69 5.72 4.29
C ARG A 56 -0.76 5.30 4.09
N LYS A 57 -1.37 5.67 2.96
CA LYS A 57 -2.75 5.30 2.62
C LYS A 57 -2.95 3.78 2.67
N TYR A 58 -1.98 3.02 2.17
CA TYR A 58 -2.04 1.56 2.17
C TYR A 58 -1.46 0.91 3.43
N ALA A 59 -0.70 1.64 4.26
CA ALA A 59 -0.08 1.09 5.46
C ALA A 59 -1.13 0.61 6.47
N ASP A 60 -2.20 1.38 6.67
CA ASP A 60 -3.26 1.01 7.62
C ASP A 60 -4.00 -0.24 7.15
N VAL A 61 -4.36 -0.29 5.87
CA VAL A 61 -5.00 -1.47 5.25
C VAL A 61 -4.08 -2.68 5.29
N GLN A 62 -2.79 -2.53 4.98
CA GLN A 62 -1.81 -3.61 5.09
C GLN A 62 -1.64 -4.09 6.52
N ASN A 63 -1.65 -3.18 7.50
CA ASN A 63 -1.59 -3.53 8.90
C ASN A 63 -2.83 -4.30 9.35
N GLN A 64 -4.02 -3.88 8.91
CA GLN A 64 -5.27 -4.59 9.18
C GLN A 64 -5.26 -6.00 8.57
N LEU A 65 -4.87 -6.13 7.30
CA LEU A 65 -4.74 -7.44 6.63
C LEU A 65 -3.71 -8.33 7.33
N ARG A 66 -2.57 -7.77 7.74
CA ARG A 66 -1.53 -8.52 8.46
C ARG A 66 -2.03 -9.00 9.82
N LYS A 67 -2.76 -8.17 10.56
CA LYS A 67 -3.39 -8.57 11.83
C LYS A 67 -4.40 -9.68 11.60
N LEU A 68 -5.30 -9.51 10.64
CA LEU A 68 -6.30 -10.53 10.29
C LEU A 68 -5.64 -11.87 9.93
N LYS A 69 -4.62 -11.84 9.06
CA LYS A 69 -3.85 -13.04 8.70
C LYS A 69 -3.18 -13.68 9.91
N ALA A 70 -2.60 -12.88 10.81
CA ALA A 70 -1.94 -13.41 12.01
C ALA A 70 -2.94 -14.06 12.98
N THR A 71 -4.17 -13.56 13.06
CA THR A 71 -5.24 -14.15 13.85
C THR A 71 -5.76 -15.46 13.24
N LEU A 72 -6.00 -15.49 11.93
CA LEU A 72 -6.50 -16.69 11.25
C LEU A 72 -5.43 -17.77 11.05
N PHE A 73 -4.17 -17.37 10.90
CA PHE A 73 -3.03 -18.26 10.64
C PHE A 73 -1.86 -17.95 11.58
N PRO A 74 -1.99 -18.27 12.89
CA PRO A 74 -0.93 -18.04 13.85
C PRO A 74 0.34 -18.80 13.44
N ASN A 75 1.48 -18.13 13.44
CA ASN A 75 2.78 -18.66 13.00
C ASN A 75 2.77 -19.23 11.56
N ASN A 76 1.91 -18.72 10.66
CA ASN A 76 1.64 -19.28 9.32
C ASN A 76 1.13 -20.74 9.34
N GLY A 77 0.65 -21.23 10.48
CA GLY A 77 -0.02 -22.52 10.63
C GLY A 77 -1.54 -22.38 10.71
N LEU A 78 -2.25 -23.50 10.78
CA LEU A 78 -3.69 -23.52 11.02
C LEU A 78 -4.01 -23.11 12.47
N GLN A 79 -5.02 -22.27 12.67
CA GLN A 79 -5.47 -21.83 13.99
C GLN A 79 -5.73 -23.00 14.94
N GLU A 80 -6.42 -24.05 14.46
CA GLU A 80 -6.74 -25.25 15.24
C GLU A 80 -5.52 -25.99 15.82
N ARG A 81 -4.33 -25.80 15.22
CA ARG A 81 -3.08 -26.46 15.63
C ARG A 81 -2.31 -25.67 16.69
N VAL A 82 -2.69 -24.41 16.91
CA VAL A 82 -1.99 -23.51 17.81
C VAL A 82 -2.89 -23.08 18.97
N GLU A 83 -4.15 -22.76 18.69
CA GLU A 83 -5.09 -22.25 19.68
C GLU A 83 -5.88 -23.38 20.35
N ASN A 84 -6.09 -23.22 21.66
CA ASN A 84 -6.83 -24.18 22.46
C ASN A 84 -8.32 -23.81 22.50
N PHE A 85 -9.20 -24.78 22.26
CA PHE A 85 -10.66 -24.58 22.28
C PHE A 85 -11.20 -23.99 23.60
N SER A 86 -10.51 -24.22 24.72
CA SER A 86 -10.92 -23.73 26.04
C SER A 86 -10.99 -22.20 26.12
N LEU A 87 -10.18 -21.48 25.35
CA LEU A 87 -10.24 -20.01 25.26
C LEU A 87 -11.57 -19.56 24.63
N PHE A 88 -12.02 -20.27 23.59
CA PHE A 88 -13.29 -20.01 22.95
C PHE A 88 -14.46 -20.40 23.85
N TYR A 89 -14.37 -21.55 24.51
CA TYR A 89 -15.39 -21.99 25.45
C TYR A 89 -15.52 -21.02 26.65
N ALA A 90 -14.44 -20.43 27.13
CA ALA A 90 -14.50 -19.43 28.21
C ALA A 90 -15.25 -18.15 27.78
N LYS A 91 -15.14 -17.75 26.51
CA LYS A 91 -15.79 -16.53 25.99
C LYS A 91 -17.25 -16.76 25.59
N TRP A 92 -17.54 -17.87 24.91
CA TRP A 92 -18.85 -18.12 24.29
C TRP A 92 -19.65 -19.25 24.95
N GLY A 93 -19.02 -20.03 25.82
CA GLY A 93 -19.66 -21.14 26.53
C GLY A 93 -20.15 -22.24 25.59
N LYS A 94 -21.27 -22.85 25.96
CA LYS A 94 -21.83 -24.02 25.26
C LYS A 94 -22.25 -23.72 23.81
N SER A 95 -22.68 -22.49 23.51
CA SER A 95 -23.11 -22.11 22.16
C SER A 95 -22.00 -22.24 21.12
N PHE A 96 -20.74 -22.09 21.51
CA PHE A 96 -19.60 -22.33 20.63
C PHE A 96 -19.52 -23.78 20.17
N LEU A 97 -19.68 -24.74 21.09
CA LEU A 97 -19.62 -26.16 20.76
C LEU A 97 -20.80 -26.60 19.89
N GLU A 98 -21.99 -26.05 20.16
CA GLU A 98 -23.19 -26.29 19.35
C GLU A 98 -22.99 -25.78 17.91
N ASN A 99 -22.45 -24.56 17.75
CA ASN A 99 -22.13 -24.03 16.43
C ASN A 99 -21.02 -24.80 15.73
N LEU A 100 -19.96 -25.20 16.44
CA LEU A 100 -18.87 -25.98 15.86
C LEU A 100 -19.38 -27.32 15.34
N TYR A 101 -20.25 -28.01 16.11
CA TYR A 101 -20.84 -29.28 15.69
C TYR A 101 -21.74 -29.14 14.46
N LEU A 102 -22.51 -28.07 14.36
CA LEU A 102 -23.40 -27.81 13.23
C LEU A 102 -22.66 -27.54 11.92
N HIS A 103 -21.48 -26.90 11.98
CA HIS A 103 -20.77 -26.42 10.79
C HIS A 103 -19.51 -27.24 10.46
N SER A 104 -19.00 -28.07 11.37
CA SER A 104 -17.86 -28.95 11.13
C SER A 104 -18.30 -30.27 10.48
N LEU A 105 -18.53 -30.24 9.17
CA LEU A 105 -18.88 -31.44 8.39
C LEU A 105 -17.68 -32.42 8.33
N SER A 106 -17.95 -33.72 8.48
CA SER A 106 -16.93 -34.74 8.74
C SER A 106 -16.10 -35.19 7.53
N LEU A 107 -16.59 -34.96 6.31
CA LEU A 107 -16.02 -35.53 5.07
C LEU A 107 -15.54 -34.47 4.08
N GLU A 108 -15.86 -33.20 4.30
CA GLU A 108 -15.51 -32.11 3.41
C GLU A 108 -14.21 -31.47 3.88
N GLN A 109 -13.17 -31.50 3.03
CA GLN A 109 -11.88 -30.88 3.31
C GLN A 109 -11.90 -29.40 2.95
N GLU A 110 -12.84 -28.67 3.54
CA GLU A 110 -13.05 -27.25 3.28
C GLU A 110 -12.81 -26.41 4.55
N PHE A 111 -12.35 -25.18 4.36
CA PHE A 111 -12.20 -24.24 5.47
C PHE A 111 -13.58 -23.72 5.90
N THR A 112 -13.91 -23.91 7.17
CA THR A 112 -15.11 -23.34 7.79
C THR A 112 -14.75 -22.07 8.53
N ILE A 113 -15.46 -20.97 8.26
CA ILE A 113 -15.32 -19.72 8.98
C ILE A 113 -16.52 -19.57 9.91
N LEU A 114 -16.27 -19.50 11.21
CA LEU A 114 -17.27 -19.19 12.22
C LEU A 114 -17.15 -17.71 12.59
N GLU A 115 -18.19 -16.93 12.31
CA GLU A 115 -18.23 -15.49 12.57
C GLU A 115 -19.06 -15.18 13.83
N GLU A 116 -18.54 -14.30 14.68
CA GLU A 116 -19.29 -13.69 15.79
C GLU A 116 -20.15 -12.54 15.23
N LYS A 117 -21.42 -12.45 15.63
CA LYS A 117 -22.31 -11.32 15.29
C LYS A 117 -22.03 -10.09 16.14
#